data_AF-A0A2G9YUW6-F1
#
_entry.id   AF-A0A2G9YUW6-F1
#
_cell.length_a   1.000
_cell.length_b   1.000
_cell.length_c   1.000
_cell.angle_alpha   90.00
_cell.angle_beta   90.00
_cell.angle_gamma   90.00
#
_symmetry.space_group_name_H-M   'P 1'
#
loop_
_entity.id
_entity.type
_entity.pdbx_description
1 polymer ?
#
loop_
_entity_poly.entity_id
_entity_poly.type
_entity_poly.pdbx_seq_one_letter_code
_entity_poly.pdbx_strand_id
1 'polypeptide(L)' 'MAIDWTKIYKKYKGLWIALKDDEKTVIASGKTAKQVFFDAQKKGYQKPILAHIPKKLVEYVGFGL' A
#
# COMPACT_ATOMS: atom_id res chain seq x y z
N MET A 1 -5.97 15.03 -10.32
CA MET A 1 -6.66 14.85 -9.02
C MET A 1 -5.76 14.00 -8.13
N ALA A 2 -5.54 14.40 -6.88
CA ALA A 2 -4.74 13.62 -5.93
C ALA A 2 -5.60 12.52 -5.28
N ILE A 3 -5.02 11.34 -5.05
CA ILE A 3 -5.68 10.25 -4.32
C ILE A 3 -5.40 10.44 -2.83
N ASP A 4 -6.44 10.53 -2.01
CA ASP A 4 -6.31 10.60 -0.55
C ASP A 4 -5.95 9.21 0.03
N TRP A 5 -4.68 9.04 0.38
CA TRP A 5 -4.16 7.81 1.00
C TRP A 5 -4.20 7.83 2.54
N THR A 6 -4.77 8.87 3.16
CA THR A 6 -4.77 9.03 4.63
C THR A 6 -5.44 7.83 5.32
N LYS A 7 -6.54 7.33 4.75
CA LYS A 7 -7.27 6.18 5.29
C LYS A 7 -6.47 4.88 5.17
N ILE A 8 -5.80 4.69 4.02
CA ILE A 8 -4.93 3.52 3.77
C ILE A 8 -3.75 3.56 4.74
N TYR A 9 -3.09 4.71 4.87
CA TYR A 9 -1.99 4.89 5.80
C TYR A 9 -2.39 4.55 7.24
N LYS A 10 -3.50 5.12 7.74
CA LYS A 10 -3.96 4.87 9.12
C LYS A 10 -4.25 3.38 9.40
N LYS A 11 -4.81 2.67 8.44
CA LYS A 11 -5.24 1.26 8.61
C LYS A 11 -4.12 0.24 8.37
N TYR A 12 -3.19 0.53 7.46
CA TYR A 12 -2.19 -0.44 6.98
C TYR A 12 -0.74 -0.03 7.29
N LYS A 13 -0.54 0.95 8.18
CA LYS A 13 0.78 1.42 8.63
C LYS A 13 1.71 0.27 9.02
N GLY A 14 2.85 0.15 8.34
CA GLY A 14 3.84 -0.91 8.58
C GLY A 14 3.49 -2.27 7.96
N LEU A 15 2.50 -2.31 7.05
CA LEU A 15 2.11 -3.51 6.33
C LEU A 15 2.35 -3.35 4.83
N TRP A 16 2.48 -4.50 4.17
CA TRP A 16 2.31 -4.63 2.73
C TRP A 16 0.83 -4.65 2.38
N ILE A 17 0.47 -3.98 1.30
CA ILE A 17 -0.87 -3.99 0.72
C ILE A 17 -0.80 -4.38 -0.75
N ALA A 18 -1.83 -5.08 -1.22
CA ALA A 18 -2.12 -5.26 -2.63
C ALA A 18 -3.29 -4.34 -2.97
N LEU A 19 -3.07 -3.46 -3.93
CA LEU A 19 -4.07 -2.57 -4.51
C LEU A 19 -4.56 -3.16 -5.83
N LYS A 20 -5.81 -2.85 -6.14
CA LYS A 20 -6.39 -3.05 -7.47
C LYS A 20 -5.81 -2.03 -8.46
N ASP A 21 -6.15 -2.18 -9.74
CA ASP A 21 -5.77 -1.26 -10.82
C ASP A 21 -6.28 0.18 -10.62
N ASP A 22 -7.23 0.39 -9.71
CA ASP A 22 -7.77 1.68 -9.34
C ASP A 22 -6.94 2.47 -8.30
N GLU A 23 -5.82 1.89 -7.83
CA GLU A 23 -4.90 2.44 -6.82
C GLU A 23 -5.56 2.86 -5.49
N LYS A 24 -6.81 2.43 -5.25
CA LYS A 24 -7.62 2.83 -4.10
C LYS A 24 -8.13 1.64 -3.32
N THR A 25 -8.43 0.54 -4.01
CA THR A 25 -9.06 -0.64 -3.41
C THR A 25 -7.99 -1.59 -2.92
N VAL A 26 -7.89 -1.73 -1.60
CA VAL A 26 -7.00 -2.71 -0.96
C VAL A 26 -7.67 -4.08 -0.99
N ILE A 27 -7.10 -5.00 -1.77
CA ILE A 27 -7.61 -6.37 -1.94
C ILE A 27 -6.97 -7.36 -0.97
N ALA A 28 -5.74 -7.11 -0.52
CA ALA A 28 -5.06 -7.92 0.50
C ALA A 28 -4.06 -7.07 1.30
N SER A 29 -3.74 -7.49 2.52
CA SER A 29 -2.77 -6.83 3.39
C SER A 29 -2.06 -7.83 4.31
N GLY A 30 -0.80 -7.58 4.64
CA GLY A 30 0.00 -8.52 5.43
C GLY A 30 1.39 -8.01 5.75
N LYS A 31 2.20 -8.81 6.45
CA LYS A 31 3.54 -8.41 6.89
C LYS A 31 4.61 -8.53 5.80
N THR A 32 4.35 -9.31 4.75
CA THR A 32 5.32 -9.60 3.70
C THR A 32 4.69 -9.44 2.31
N ALA A 33 5.47 -8.95 1.35
CA ALA A 33 5.03 -8.80 -0.04
C ALA A 33 4.56 -10.13 -0.64
N LYS A 34 5.31 -11.21 -0.37
CA LYS A 34 5.02 -12.57 -0.88
C LYS A 34 3.64 -13.04 -0.45
N GLN A 35 3.33 -12.96 0.85
CA GLN A 35 2.03 -13.38 1.38
C GLN A 35 0.89 -12.59 0.73
N VAL A 36 1.04 -11.27 0.69
CA VAL A 36 0.03 -10.35 0.13
C VAL A 36 -0.21 -10.60 -1.36
N PHE A 37 0.85 -10.90 -2.11
CA PHE A 37 0.78 -11.26 -3.52
C PHE A 37 0.00 -12.58 -3.73
N PHE A 38 0.31 -13.61 -2.96
CA PHE A 38 -0.42 -14.88 -3.03
C PHE A 38 -1.89 -14.72 -2.64
N ASP A 39 -2.18 -13.94 -1.60
CA ASP A 39 -3.56 -13.68 -1.16
C ASP A 39 -4.34 -12.89 -2.22
N ALA A 40 -3.69 -11.95 -2.92
CA ALA A 40 -4.29 -11.24 -4.05
C ALA A 40 -4.56 -12.16 -5.25
N GLN A 41 -3.62 -13.04 -5.60
CA GLN A 41 -3.82 -14.02 -6.68
C GLN A 41 -4.96 -14.99 -6.38
N LYS A 42 -5.05 -15.48 -5.13
CA LYS A 42 -6.15 -16.35 -4.68
C LYS A 42 -7.52 -15.69 -4.85
N LYS A 43 -7.58 -14.36 -4.80
CA LYS A 43 -8.79 -13.57 -5.02
C LYS A 43 -9.07 -13.26 -6.50
N GLY A 44 -8.29 -13.80 -7.43
CA GLY A 44 -8.44 -13.61 -8.86
C GLY A 44 -7.68 -12.41 -9.44
N TYR A 45 -6.88 -11.70 -8.62
CA TYR A 45 -6.09 -10.57 -9.09
C TYR A 45 -4.69 -11.03 -9.49
N GLN A 46 -4.46 -11.24 -10.79
CA GLN A 46 -3.18 -11.75 -11.31
C GLN A 46 -2.05 -10.71 -11.30
N LYS A 47 -2.39 -9.42 -11.42
CA LYS A 47 -1.43 -8.30 -11.46
C LYS A 47 -1.80 -7.22 -10.43
N PRO A 48 -1.71 -7.51 -9.13
CA PRO A 48 -1.98 -6.52 -8.10
C PRO A 48 -0.83 -5.51 -7.99
N ILE A 49 -1.13 -4.27 -7.64
CA ILE A 49 -0.12 -3.26 -7.32
C ILE A 49 0.32 -3.49 -5.86
N LEU A 50 1.58 -3.84 -5.65
CA LEU A 50 2.11 -4.06 -4.31
C LEU A 50 2.74 -2.76 -3.77
N ALA A 51 2.34 -2.36 -2.57
CA ALA A 51 2.91 -1.22 -1.87
C ALA A 51 3.21 -1.56 -0.42
N HIS A 52 4.34 -1.07 0.09
CA HIS A 52 4.67 -1.14 1.51
C HIS A 52 4.39 0.20 2.17
N ILE A 53 3.51 0.20 3.16
CA ILE A 53 3.14 1.41 3.88
C ILE A 53 4.14 1.63 5.03
N PRO A 54 4.86 2.77 5.05
CA PRO A 54 5.88 2.99 6.05
C PRO A 54 5.28 3.11 7.46
N LYS A 55 5.99 2.55 8.46
CA LYS A 55 5.58 2.63 9.87
C LYS A 55 5.70 4.04 10.45
N LYS A 56 6.45 4.94 9.83
CA LYS A 56 6.53 6.35 10.23
C LYS A 56 6.64 7.18 8.95
N LEU A 57 5.91 8.28 8.88
CA LEU A 57 6.16 9.30 7.88
C LEU A 57 7.34 10.10 8.41
N VAL A 58 8.50 9.96 7.75
CA VAL A 58 9.65 10.80 8.02
C VAL A 58 9.57 11.91 6.99
N GLU A 59 9.09 13.06 7.44
CA GLU A 59 8.92 14.24 6.60
C GLU A 59 10.30 14.86 6.38
N TYR A 60 10.63 15.12 5.13
CA TYR A 60 11.83 15.87 4.76
C TYR A 60 11.38 17.18 4.11
N VAL A 61 11.70 18.30 4.77
CA VAL A 61 11.54 19.63 4.19
C VAL A 61 12.95 20.10 3.84
N GLY A 62 13.22 20.22 2.54
CA GLY A 62 14.50 20.71 2.05
C GLY A 62 14.75 22.14 2.54
N PHE A 63 15.91 22.38 3.12
CA PHE A 63 16.36 23.73 3.44
C PHE A 63 16.93 24.34 2.15
N GLY A 64 16.18 25.25 1.53
CA GLY A 64 16.69 26.06 0.42
C GLY A 64 17.66 27.11 0.97
N LEU A 65 18.91 27.08 0.48
CA LEU A 65 19.89 28.15 0.65
C LEU A 65 19.58 29.33 -0.27
#